data_AF-A0A1J3E550-F1
#
_entry.id   AF-A0A1J3E550-F1
#
_cell.length_a   1.000
_cell.length_b   1.000
_cell.length_c   1.000
_cell.angle_alpha   90.00
_cell.angle_beta   90.00
_cell.angle_gamma   90.00
#
_symmetry.space_group_name_H-M   'P 1'
#
loop_
_entity.id
_entity.type
_entity.pdbx_description
1 polymer ?
#
loop_
_entity_poly.entity_id
_entity_poly.type
_entity_poly.pdbx_seq_one_letter_code
_entity_poly.pdbx_strand_id
1 'polypeptide(L)'
;VSKNRIAIVDSFLSPEEKLRGVFLQKLKGKSAIEKALSSLGIDLSIDIVAYVVDRGSLSGEAMVTFFNWAIREPGVSKDVDSYYVILRALGRRKFFSFMIDVLREMACEGVTPDLQCLTIAMDSFTRAHYVRRAIHLFEESQGFGVKCSITESFNALLR
;
A
#
# COMPACT_ATOMS: atom_id res chain seq x y z
N VAL A 1 -5.46 26.66 28.90
CA VAL A 1 -5.76 27.26 27.57
C VAL A 1 -5.40 26.34 26.39
N SER A 2 -4.80 25.16 26.59
CA SER A 2 -4.27 24.31 25.50
C SER A 2 -5.23 23.29 24.86
N LYS A 3 -6.27 22.80 25.56
CA LYS A 3 -7.19 21.76 25.01
C LYS A 3 -8.18 22.28 23.96
N ASN A 4 -8.63 23.53 24.07
CA ASN A 4 -9.65 24.08 23.15
C ASN A 4 -9.10 24.45 21.77
N ARG A 5 -7.79 24.71 21.61
CA ARG A 5 -7.21 25.03 20.30
C ARG A 5 -6.99 23.79 19.43
N ILE A 6 -6.66 22.65 20.03
CA ILE A 6 -6.38 21.41 19.31
C ILE A 6 -7.68 20.84 18.70
N ALA A 7 -8.78 20.86 19.47
CA ALA A 7 -10.09 20.39 19.01
C ALA A 7 -10.68 21.22 17.84
N ILE A 8 -10.37 22.52 17.77
CA ILE A 8 -10.79 23.39 16.66
C ILE A 8 -9.96 23.10 15.39
N VAL A 9 -8.68 22.74 15.52
CA VAL A 9 -7.85 22.39 14.35
C VAL A 9 -8.27 21.04 13.76
N ASP A 10 -8.61 20.06 14.60
CA ASP A 10 -9.09 18.75 14.17
C ASP A 10 -10.43 18.80 13.43
N SER A 11 -11.26 19.84 13.61
CA SER A 11 -12.51 20.00 12.85
C SER A 11 -12.30 20.42 11.39
N PHE A 12 -11.14 20.97 11.04
CA PHE A 12 -10.84 21.42 9.66
C PHE A 12 -10.02 20.43 8.83
N LEU A 13 -9.46 19.39 9.46
CA LEU A 13 -8.68 18.40 8.74
C LEU A 13 -9.59 17.47 7.94
N SER A 14 -9.23 17.26 6.68
CA SER A 14 -9.80 16.22 5.84
C SER A 14 -9.58 14.82 6.48
N PRO A 15 -10.44 13.83 6.18
CA PRO A 15 -10.29 12.47 6.71
C PRO A 15 -8.88 11.91 6.52
N GLU A 16 -8.27 12.19 5.38
CA GLU A 16 -6.95 11.68 5.01
C GLU A 16 -5.83 12.37 5.79
N GLU A 17 -5.99 13.66 6.11
CA GLU A 17 -5.04 14.37 6.98
C GLU A 17 -5.09 13.84 8.41
N LYS A 18 -6.29 13.52 8.93
CA LYS A 18 -6.45 12.88 10.24
C LYS A 18 -5.77 11.52 10.30
N LEU A 19 -5.99 10.69 9.27
CA LEU A 19 -5.38 9.36 9.16
C LEU A 19 -3.84 9.45 9.10
N ARG A 20 -3.28 10.39 8.32
CA ARG A 20 -1.82 10.61 8.30
C ARG A 20 -1.29 11.17 9.61
N GLY A 21 -2.08 12.00 10.29
CA GLY A 21 -1.73 12.59 11.58
C GLY A 21 -1.38 11.54 12.64
N VAL A 22 -2.02 10.36 12.60
CA VAL A 22 -1.70 9.23 13.50
C VAL A 22 -0.22 8.83 13.41
N PHE A 23 0.35 8.79 12.21
CA PHE A 23 1.75 8.41 12.00
C PHE A 23 2.75 9.49 12.45
N LEU A 24 2.29 10.74 12.65
CA LEU A 24 3.12 11.82 13.22
C LEU A 24 3.20 11.75 14.74
N GLN A 25 2.28 11.05 15.40
CA GLN A 25 2.23 10.93 16.87
C GLN A 25 3.32 10.01 17.45
N LYS A 26 4.19 9.43 16.60
CA LYS A 26 5.30 8.54 16.98
C LYS A 26 4.87 7.42 17.94
N LEU A 27 3.66 6.88 17.72
CA LEU A 27 3.14 5.75 18.47
C LEU A 27 4.07 4.55 18.31
N LYS A 28 4.32 3.83 19.41
CA LYS A 28 5.17 2.63 19.38
C LYS A 28 4.30 1.39 19.22
N GLY A 29 4.48 0.70 18.09
CA GLY A 29 3.90 -0.60 17.82
C GLY A 29 2.61 -0.57 16.99
N LYS A 30 2.45 -1.61 16.17
CA LYS A 30 1.33 -1.78 15.22
C LYS A 30 -0.05 -1.64 15.88
N SER A 31 -0.28 -2.31 17.02
CA SER A 31 -1.57 -2.26 17.72
C SER A 31 -1.98 -0.87 18.21
N ALA A 32 -1.02 -0.06 18.67
CA ALA A 32 -1.31 1.31 19.11
C ALA A 32 -1.74 2.20 17.93
N ILE A 33 -1.09 2.03 16.77
CA ILE A 33 -1.43 2.72 15.53
C ILE A 33 -2.83 2.32 15.06
N GLU A 34 -3.11 1.01 14.98
CA GLU A 34 -4.43 0.50 14.56
C GLU A 34 -5.56 1.00 15.46
N LYS A 35 -5.34 0.98 16.78
CA LYS A 35 -6.33 1.49 17.74
C LYS A 35 -6.58 2.99 17.57
N ALA A 36 -5.54 3.76 17.30
CA ALA A 36 -5.66 5.19 17.02
C ALA A 36 -6.43 5.44 15.71
N LEU A 37 -6.14 4.67 14.65
CA LEU A 37 -6.85 4.75 13.37
C LEU A 37 -8.34 4.43 13.52
N SER A 38 -8.70 3.32 14.18
CA SER A 38 -10.12 2.97 14.43
C SER A 38 -10.83 3.97 15.34
N SER A 39 -10.12 4.64 16.26
CA SER A 39 -10.72 5.65 17.15
C SER A 39 -11.16 6.93 16.43
N LEU A 40 -10.72 7.16 15.19
CA LEU A 40 -11.11 8.32 14.40
C LEU A 40 -12.56 8.24 13.88
N GLY A 41 -13.15 7.03 13.84
CA GLY A 41 -14.53 6.83 13.39
C GLY A 41 -14.79 7.29 11.95
N ILE A 42 -13.76 7.26 11.10
CA ILE A 42 -13.84 7.64 9.69
C ILE A 42 -14.37 6.45 8.90
N ASP A 43 -15.43 6.67 8.12
CA ASP A 43 -15.88 5.71 7.13
C ASP A 43 -14.85 5.64 6.00
N LEU A 44 -14.21 4.48 5.86
CA LEU A 44 -13.15 4.28 4.89
C LEU A 44 -13.71 3.89 3.53
N SER A 45 -13.06 4.38 2.49
CA SER A 45 -13.23 3.88 1.13
C SER A 45 -11.87 3.66 0.50
N ILE A 46 -11.81 2.89 -0.58
CA ILE A 46 -10.57 2.67 -1.30
C ILE A 46 -9.96 3.98 -1.84
N ASP A 47 -10.79 4.99 -2.15
CA ASP A 47 -10.33 6.31 -2.60
C ASP A 47 -9.61 7.07 -1.48
N ILE A 48 -10.16 7.02 -0.25
CA ILE A 48 -9.52 7.59 0.94
C ILE A 48 -8.19 6.89 1.21
N VAL A 49 -8.17 5.55 1.12
CA VAL A 49 -6.95 4.75 1.27
C VAL A 49 -5.91 5.16 0.22
N ALA A 50 -6.29 5.22 -1.06
CA ALA A 50 -5.43 5.63 -2.15
C ALA A 50 -4.85 7.02 -1.92
N TYR A 51 -5.68 7.98 -1.50
CA TYR A 51 -5.21 9.33 -1.21
C TYR A 51 -4.20 9.31 -0.06
N VAL A 52 -4.47 8.61 1.05
CA VAL A 52 -3.57 8.48 2.21
C VAL A 52 -2.20 7.93 1.81
N VAL A 53 -2.16 6.83 1.06
CA VAL A 53 -0.89 6.18 0.67
C VAL A 53 -0.17 6.94 -0.45
N ASP A 54 -0.88 7.66 -1.32
CA ASP A 54 -0.28 8.36 -2.46
C ASP A 54 0.27 9.72 -2.10
N ARG A 55 -0.42 10.48 -1.25
CA ARG A 55 -0.01 11.83 -0.88
C ARG A 55 0.68 11.83 0.49
N GLY A 56 1.62 12.75 0.68
CA GLY A 56 2.35 12.93 1.95
C GLY A 56 3.65 12.13 2.08
N SER A 57 4.26 12.18 3.27
CA SER A 57 5.61 11.66 3.53
C SER A 57 5.61 10.40 4.42
N LEU A 58 4.63 9.51 4.23
CA LEU A 58 4.61 8.22 4.94
C LEU A 58 5.80 7.35 4.50
N SER A 59 6.46 6.71 5.47
CA SER A 59 7.46 5.67 5.21
C SER A 59 6.81 4.42 4.62
N GLY A 60 7.58 3.55 3.97
CA GLY A 60 7.06 2.28 3.46
C GLY A 60 6.39 1.43 4.55
N GLU A 61 6.99 1.38 5.75
CA GLU A 61 6.43 0.69 6.92
C GLU A 61 5.07 1.29 7.34
N ALA A 62 4.97 2.62 7.38
CA ALA A 62 3.71 3.31 7.72
C ALA A 62 2.63 3.04 6.66
N MET A 63 2.98 3.05 5.38
CA MET A 63 2.06 2.76 4.28
C MET A 63 1.51 1.33 4.36
N VAL A 64 2.38 0.33 4.57
CA VAL A 64 1.95 -1.07 4.71
C VAL A 64 1.13 -1.27 5.99
N THR A 65 1.56 -0.68 7.11
CA THR A 65 0.80 -0.77 8.37
C THR A 65 -0.60 -0.18 8.23
N PHE A 66 -0.71 1.00 7.61
CA PHE A 66 -1.99 1.64 7.31
C PHE A 66 -2.85 0.77 6.40
N PHE A 67 -2.28 0.26 5.30
CA PHE A 67 -3.02 -0.54 4.33
C PHE A 67 -3.52 -1.85 4.93
N ASN A 68 -2.68 -2.58 5.67
CA ASN A 68 -3.07 -3.85 6.31
C ASN A 68 -4.16 -3.63 7.37
N TRP A 69 -4.24 -2.44 7.98
CA TRP A 69 -5.39 -2.04 8.80
C TRP A 69 -6.61 -1.74 7.93
N ALA A 70 -6.47 -0.91 6.91
CA ALA A 70 -7.57 -0.47 6.07
C ALA A 70 -8.33 -1.63 5.39
N ILE A 71 -7.64 -2.66 4.87
CA ILE A 71 -8.29 -3.82 4.23
C ILE A 71 -9.09 -4.72 5.19
N ARG A 72 -9.03 -4.47 6.50
CA ARG A 72 -9.86 -5.13 7.51
C ARG A 72 -11.11 -4.32 7.88
N GLU A 73 -11.18 -3.06 7.42
CA GLU A 73 -12.28 -2.17 7.72
C GLU A 73 -13.43 -2.40 6.72
N PRO A 74 -14.71 -2.31 7.15
CA PRO A 74 -15.86 -2.74 6.33
C PRO A 74 -16.00 -2.04 4.97
N GLY A 75 -15.47 -0.83 4.82
CA GLY A 75 -15.56 -0.03 3.59
C GLY A 75 -14.44 -0.29 2.56
N VAL A 76 -13.55 -1.25 2.81
CA VAL A 76 -12.46 -1.61 1.90
C VAL A 76 -12.50 -3.10 1.62
N SER A 77 -12.64 -3.46 0.34
CA SER A 77 -12.59 -4.86 -0.09
C SER A 77 -11.18 -5.43 0.01
N LYS A 78 -11.04 -6.62 0.58
CA LYS A 78 -9.78 -7.38 0.56
C LYS A 78 -9.66 -8.17 -0.75
N ASP A 79 -9.38 -7.48 -1.83
CA ASP A 79 -9.24 -8.03 -3.18
C ASP A 79 -8.00 -7.50 -3.90
N VAL A 80 -7.73 -8.06 -5.08
CA VAL A 80 -6.56 -7.71 -5.91
C VAL A 80 -6.56 -6.22 -6.29
N ASP A 81 -7.73 -5.60 -6.48
CA ASP A 81 -7.86 -4.20 -6.87
C ASP A 81 -7.37 -3.27 -5.74
N SER A 82 -7.73 -3.56 -4.49
CA SER A 82 -7.19 -2.86 -3.33
C SER A 82 -5.68 -3.01 -3.22
N TYR A 83 -5.12 -4.19 -3.51
CA TYR A 83 -3.68 -4.40 -3.50
C TYR A 83 -2.94 -3.61 -4.60
N TYR A 84 -3.56 -3.37 -5.76
CA TYR A 84 -2.96 -2.51 -6.78
C TYR A 84 -2.69 -1.09 -6.25
N VAL A 85 -3.55 -0.57 -5.38
CA VAL A 85 -3.40 0.77 -4.80
C VAL A 85 -2.10 0.87 -4.02
N ILE A 86 -1.87 -0.04 -3.07
CA ILE A 86 -0.64 -0.03 -2.27
C ILE A 86 0.60 -0.34 -3.09
N LEU A 87 0.52 -1.28 -4.05
CA LEU A 87 1.66 -1.63 -4.92
C LEU A 87 2.09 -0.43 -5.78
N ARG A 88 1.12 0.29 -6.38
CA ARG A 88 1.42 1.51 -7.16
C ARG A 88 2.01 2.61 -6.26
N ALA A 89 1.49 2.78 -5.06
CA ALA A 89 1.96 3.79 -4.11
C ALA A 89 3.42 3.53 -3.68
N LEU A 90 3.73 2.29 -3.27
CA LEU A 90 5.09 1.85 -2.90
C LEU A 90 6.05 1.95 -4.09
N GLY A 91 5.61 1.50 -5.27
CA GLY A 91 6.40 1.53 -6.51
C GLY A 91 6.79 2.94 -6.93
N ARG A 92 5.86 3.91 -6.89
CA ARG A 92 6.15 5.33 -7.18
C ARG A 92 7.19 5.92 -6.23
N ARG A 93 7.20 5.47 -4.97
CA ARG A 93 8.16 5.92 -3.94
C ARG A 93 9.44 5.08 -3.87
N LYS A 94 9.60 4.11 -4.78
CA LYS A 94 10.74 3.19 -4.84
C LYS A 94 10.92 2.34 -3.57
N PHE A 95 9.84 2.10 -2.83
CA PHE A 95 9.80 1.24 -1.64
C PHE A 95 9.71 -0.24 -2.05
N PHE A 96 10.71 -0.70 -2.78
CA PHE A 96 10.69 -1.98 -3.47
C PHE A 96 10.68 -3.20 -2.55
N SER A 97 11.35 -3.14 -1.39
CA SER A 97 11.31 -4.24 -0.41
C SER A 97 9.88 -4.48 0.05
N PHE A 98 9.21 -3.43 0.52
CA PHE A 98 7.81 -3.46 0.94
C PHE A 98 6.88 -3.93 -0.18
N MET A 99 7.15 -3.56 -1.43
CA MET A 99 6.35 -4.00 -2.58
C MET A 99 6.44 -5.52 -2.79
N ILE A 100 7.64 -6.12 -2.65
CA ILE A 100 7.82 -7.57 -2.71
C ILE A 100 7.17 -8.24 -1.49
N ASP A 101 7.31 -7.68 -0.30
CA ASP A 101 6.70 -8.21 0.92
C ASP A 101 5.16 -8.24 0.81
N VAL A 102 4.56 -7.18 0.26
CA VAL A 102 3.11 -7.12 -0.01
C VAL A 102 2.68 -8.21 -1.00
N LEU A 103 3.41 -8.43 -2.10
CA LEU A 103 3.11 -9.50 -3.05
C LEU A 103 3.14 -10.89 -2.39
N ARG A 104 4.03 -11.10 -1.41
CA ARG A 104 4.10 -12.35 -0.63
C ARG A 104 2.94 -12.46 0.37
N GLU A 105 2.62 -11.36 1.06
CA GLU A 105 1.56 -11.28 2.07
C GLU A 105 0.17 -11.54 1.48
N MET A 106 -0.08 -11.12 0.22
CA MET A 106 -1.34 -11.39 -0.49
C MET A 106 -1.76 -12.86 -0.37
N ALA A 107 -0.83 -13.80 -0.60
CA ALA A 107 -1.13 -15.22 -0.51
C ALA A 107 -1.48 -15.68 0.92
N CYS A 108 -0.81 -15.12 1.93
CA CYS A 108 -1.13 -15.37 3.35
C CYS A 108 -2.53 -14.83 3.71
N GLU A 109 -2.95 -13.75 3.06
CA GLU A 109 -4.27 -13.15 3.21
C GLU A 109 -5.36 -13.80 2.33
N GLY A 110 -5.01 -14.87 1.59
CA GLY A 110 -5.93 -15.61 0.73
C GLY A 110 -6.23 -14.94 -0.61
N VAL A 111 -5.45 -13.93 -1.00
CA VAL A 111 -5.56 -13.21 -2.27
C VAL A 111 -4.41 -13.64 -3.16
N THR A 112 -4.68 -14.24 -4.32
CA THR A 112 -3.59 -14.62 -5.25
C THR A 112 -3.18 -13.38 -6.06
N PRO A 113 -1.89 -12.97 -6.05
CA PRO A 113 -1.40 -11.96 -6.98
C PRO A 113 -1.66 -12.37 -8.42
N ASP A 114 -2.03 -11.42 -9.27
CA ASP A 114 -2.24 -11.68 -10.68
C ASP A 114 -1.12 -11.07 -11.54
N LEU A 115 -1.26 -11.19 -12.87
CA LEU A 115 -0.29 -10.62 -13.80
C LEU A 115 -0.16 -9.10 -13.63
N GLN A 116 -1.25 -8.39 -13.34
CA GLN A 116 -1.23 -6.95 -13.19
C GLN A 116 -0.47 -6.50 -11.93
N CYS A 117 -0.56 -7.24 -10.82
CA CYS A 117 0.29 -7.04 -9.64
C CYS A 117 1.78 -7.08 -10.00
N LEU A 118 2.18 -8.08 -10.79
CA LEU A 118 3.56 -8.25 -11.24
C LEU A 118 3.97 -7.14 -12.21
N THR A 119 3.12 -6.78 -13.18
CA THR A 119 3.38 -5.68 -14.10
C THR A 119 3.60 -4.36 -13.35
N ILE A 120 2.77 -4.03 -12.36
CA ILE A 120 2.96 -2.83 -11.53
C ILE A 120 4.35 -2.84 -10.87
N ALA A 121 4.75 -3.98 -10.32
CA ALA A 121 6.03 -4.14 -9.64
C ALA A 121 7.22 -4.06 -10.62
N MET A 122 7.16 -4.78 -11.74
CA MET A 122 8.17 -4.78 -12.79
C MET A 122 8.35 -3.39 -13.40
N ASP A 123 7.26 -2.73 -13.79
CA ASP A 123 7.31 -1.37 -14.33
C ASP A 123 7.95 -0.40 -13.33
N SER A 124 7.69 -0.59 -12.03
CA SER A 124 8.28 0.24 -10.99
C SER A 124 9.80 0.03 -10.86
N PHE A 125 10.30 -1.20 -11.03
CA PHE A 125 11.73 -1.48 -11.13
C PHE A 125 12.35 -0.91 -12.41
N THR A 126 11.70 -1.10 -13.55
CA THR A 126 12.17 -0.63 -14.86
C THR A 126 12.30 0.89 -14.89
N ARG A 127 11.28 1.63 -14.42
CA ARG A 127 11.32 3.11 -14.29
C ARG A 127 12.40 3.61 -13.34
N ALA A 128 12.91 2.75 -12.44
CA ALA A 128 14.03 3.05 -11.57
C ALA A 128 15.38 2.51 -12.07
N HIS A 129 15.43 2.04 -13.32
CA HIS A 129 16.60 1.44 -13.98
C HIS A 129 17.12 0.15 -13.31
N TYR A 130 16.27 -0.53 -12.51
CA TYR A 130 16.59 -1.82 -11.89
C TYR A 130 16.11 -3.00 -12.74
N VAL A 131 16.45 -3.00 -14.04
CA VAL A 131 15.97 -4.00 -15.03
C VAL A 131 16.28 -5.44 -14.59
N ARG A 132 17.47 -5.70 -14.04
CA ARG A 132 17.82 -7.04 -13.53
C ARG A 132 16.90 -7.51 -12.40
N ARG A 133 16.43 -6.60 -11.54
CA ARG A 133 15.46 -6.93 -10.48
C ARG A 133 14.06 -7.17 -11.05
N ALA A 134 13.68 -6.45 -12.10
CA ALA A 134 12.42 -6.69 -12.82
C ALA A 134 12.39 -8.08 -13.46
N ILE A 135 13.50 -8.48 -14.12
CA ILE A 135 13.66 -9.83 -14.70
C ILE A 135 13.61 -10.90 -13.59
N HIS A 136 14.33 -10.69 -12.49
CA HIS A 136 14.34 -11.65 -11.40
C HIS A 136 12.94 -11.83 -10.77
N LEU A 137 12.19 -10.75 -10.57
CA LEU A 137 10.81 -10.82 -10.10
C LEU A 137 9.92 -11.64 -11.05
N PHE A 138 10.13 -11.49 -12.36
CA PHE A 138 9.40 -12.28 -13.35
C PHE A 138 9.76 -13.76 -13.27
N GLU A 139 11.02 -14.12 -13.11
CA GLU A 139 11.46 -15.50 -12.92
C GLU A 139 10.87 -16.12 -11.63
N GLU A 140 10.76 -15.32 -10.57
CA GLU A 140 10.15 -15.72 -9.30
C GLU A 140 8.61 -15.72 -9.33
N SER A 141 7.97 -15.25 -10.41
CA SER A 141 6.50 -15.03 -10.45
C SER A 141 5.68 -16.29 -10.16
N GLN A 142 6.22 -17.46 -10.54
CA GLN A 142 5.60 -18.76 -10.25
C GLN A 142 5.53 -19.06 -8.75
N GLY A 143 6.48 -18.53 -7.96
CA GLY A 143 6.52 -18.67 -6.50
C GLY A 143 5.46 -17.85 -5.77
N PHE A 144 4.86 -16.86 -6.42
CA PHE A 144 3.74 -16.07 -5.88
C PHE A 144 2.37 -16.67 -6.20
N GLY A 145 2.32 -17.84 -6.85
CA GLY A 145 1.08 -18.47 -7.30
C GLY A 145 0.54 -17.91 -8.63
N VAL A 146 1.28 -17.03 -9.31
CA VAL A 146 0.86 -16.46 -10.60
C VAL A 146 1.23 -17.41 -11.74
N LYS A 147 0.23 -17.88 -12.48
CA LYS A 147 0.44 -18.59 -13.76
C LYS A 147 0.65 -17.56 -14.87
N CYS A 148 1.88 -17.09 -15.05
CA CYS A 148 2.22 -16.20 -16.18
C CYS A 148 2.47 -17.03 -17.45
N SER A 149 1.83 -16.67 -18.56
CA SER A 149 2.26 -17.13 -19.89
C SER A 149 3.44 -16.26 -20.36
N ILE A 150 4.47 -16.89 -20.94
CA ILE A 150 5.74 -16.24 -21.34
C ILE A 150 5.51 -15.06 -22.32
N THR A 151 4.40 -15.07 -23.07
CA THR A 151 4.12 -14.14 -24.17
C THR A 151 3.64 -12.75 -23.73
N GLU A 152 2.91 -12.65 -22.61
CA GLU A 152 2.31 -11.38 -22.17
C GLU A 152 3.29 -10.53 -21.33
N SER A 153 4.23 -11.18 -20.65
CA SER A 153 5.12 -10.55 -19.66
C SER A 153 6.38 -9.93 -20.27
N PHE A 154 6.91 -10.50 -21.37
CA PHE A 154 8.05 -9.91 -22.08
C PHE A 154 7.73 -8.53 -22.66
N ASN A 155 6.49 -8.32 -23.12
CA ASN A 155 6.04 -7.03 -23.64
C ASN A 155 5.96 -5.94 -22.57
N ALA A 156 5.81 -6.29 -21.29
CA ALA A 156 5.87 -5.33 -20.18
C ALA A 156 7.31 -4.86 -19.89
N LEU A 157 8.32 -5.70 -20.12
CA LEU A 157 9.73 -5.33 -19.96
C LEU A 157 10.28 -4.48 -21.11
N LEU A 158 9.66 -4.56 -22.29
CA LEU A 158 10.11 -3.91 -23.53
C LEU A 158 9.33 -2.62 -23.87
N ARG A 159 8.39 -2.19 -23.01
CA ARG A 159 7.62 -0.95 -23.18
C ARG A 159 8.18 0.23 -22.40
#